data_AF-A0A1R3G2P7-F1
#
_entry.id   AF-A0A1R3G2P7-F1
#
_cell.length_a   1.000
_cell.length_b   1.000
_cell.length_c   1.000
_cell.angle_alpha   90.00
_cell.angle_beta   90.00
_cell.angle_gamma   90.00
#
_symmetry.space_group_name_H-M   'P 1'
#
loop_
_entity.id
_entity.type
_entity.pdbx_description
1 polymer ?
#
loop_
_entity_poly.entity_id
_entity_poly.type
_entity_poly.pdbx_seq_one_letter_code
_entity_poly.pdbx_strand_id
1 'polypeptide(L)'
;MEGLCIHCKTKPEEEESVDCVLCNATWHDTCLFNLREMYEFTESDWGCPDCNDKNNPNQQGAVAAATATAEGINMLGTAPPNNSSTSSSSGDTMVAKILAIQADPSLTEEEKARKRQELLGGNEKGKGKEETVALTAASGDENFNCCICFNVLDRPVSTPCGHNLCLNCFVQSLKKSGKRNCPVCRNLIPTEMAKQPRINVTLVIAIRSAKMSWNRRHLNQGPSTDYVRNEDKPDEAYTTERAKKGGMANAKSGKIFVNVKNDHFGPILAEHDLKRNLGVEVGETWGNRLECRQWGVHFPQIKGIAGQKDQGAQSVILSGGYEDDEDHGEWFLYTGRHV
;
A
#
# COMPACT_ATOMS: atom_id res chain seq x y z
N MET A 1 0.08 20.84 32.32
CA MET A 1 -0.68 19.69 32.87
C MET A 1 0.34 18.70 33.42
N GLU A 2 1.15 19.14 34.37
CA GLU A 2 2.21 18.33 34.95
C GLU A 2 1.62 17.48 36.08
N GLY A 3 1.91 16.18 36.09
CA GLY A 3 1.47 15.25 37.14
C GLY A 3 0.07 14.64 36.99
N LEU A 4 -0.53 14.63 35.79
CA LEU A 4 -1.76 13.87 35.53
C LEU A 4 -1.44 12.53 34.87
N CYS A 5 -2.11 11.46 35.31
CA CYS A 5 -2.00 10.15 34.68
C CYS A 5 -2.42 10.22 33.20
N ILE A 6 -1.58 9.73 32.29
CA ILE A 6 -1.85 9.90 30.87
C ILE A 6 -3.02 9.03 30.38
N HIS A 7 -3.40 7.98 31.10
CA HIS A 7 -4.50 7.09 30.73
C HIS A 7 -5.87 7.65 31.13
N CYS A 8 -6.07 7.93 32.40
CA CYS A 8 -7.36 8.35 32.95
C CYS A 8 -7.46 9.87 33.16
N LYS A 9 -6.37 10.62 32.96
CA LYS A 9 -6.27 12.08 33.07
C LYS A 9 -6.55 12.64 34.49
N THR A 10 -6.46 11.82 35.53
CA THR A 10 -6.56 12.24 36.94
C THR A 10 -5.19 12.28 37.62
N LYS A 11 -5.04 13.11 38.66
CA LYS A 11 -3.78 13.27 39.42
C LYS A 11 -3.56 12.04 40.32
N PRO A 12 -2.41 11.36 40.28
CA PRO A 12 -2.07 10.32 41.26
C PRO A 12 -1.78 10.89 42.64
N GLU A 13 -2.08 10.12 43.69
CA GLU A 13 -1.47 10.33 45.01
C GLU A 13 -0.02 9.82 44.97
N GLU A 14 0.89 10.48 45.72
CA GLU A 14 2.35 10.37 45.55
C GLU A 14 2.93 8.95 45.65
N GLU A 15 2.19 7.98 46.19
CA GLU A 15 2.65 6.60 46.42
C GLU A 15 2.16 5.57 45.36
N GLU A 16 1.28 5.94 44.42
CA GLU A 16 0.68 5.01 43.44
C GLU A 16 0.98 5.34 41.97
N SER A 17 2.05 6.10 41.71
CA SER A 17 2.43 6.51 40.34
C SER A 17 3.75 5.95 39.86
N VAL A 18 3.79 5.59 38.58
CA VAL A 18 5.00 5.19 37.86
C VAL A 18 5.22 6.16 36.71
N ASP A 19 6.45 6.67 36.59
CA ASP A 19 6.85 7.52 35.48
C ASP A 19 7.56 6.71 34.40
N CYS A 20 7.27 7.01 33.15
CA CYS A 20 8.02 6.43 32.03
C CYS A 20 9.46 6.96 32.02
N VAL A 21 10.45 6.08 32.02
CA VAL A 21 11.88 6.47 32.00
C VAL A 21 12.32 7.21 30.73
N LEU A 22 11.53 7.14 29.65
CA LEU A 22 11.86 7.73 28.35
C LEU A 22 11.23 9.11 28.12
N CYS A 23 10.04 9.36 28.67
CA CYS A 23 9.30 10.59 28.42
C CYS A 23 8.79 11.28 29.70
N ASN A 24 9.05 10.69 30.86
CA ASN A 24 8.60 11.13 32.19
C ASN A 24 7.09 11.33 32.30
N ALA A 25 6.31 10.67 31.44
CA ALA A 25 4.86 10.67 31.57
C ALA A 25 4.45 9.82 32.77
N THR A 26 3.64 10.41 33.65
CA THR A 26 3.12 9.77 34.87
C THR A 26 1.91 8.90 34.58
N TRP A 27 1.84 7.74 35.22
CA TRP A 27 0.75 6.77 35.15
C TRP A 27 0.37 6.31 36.56
N HIS A 28 -0.90 5.93 36.79
CA HIS A 28 -1.25 5.15 37.98
C HIS A 28 -0.78 3.71 37.81
N ASP A 29 -0.27 3.11 38.90
CA ASP A 29 0.10 1.69 38.93
C ASP A 29 -1.09 0.79 38.57
N THR A 30 -2.30 1.12 39.04
CA THR A 30 -3.54 0.42 38.68
C THR A 30 -3.94 0.58 37.21
N CYS A 31 -3.64 1.71 36.58
CA CYS A 31 -3.83 1.89 35.14
C CYS A 31 -2.79 1.09 34.32
N LEU A 32 -1.66 0.76 34.94
CA LEU A 32 -0.55 0.00 34.39
C LEU A 32 -0.77 -1.52 34.53
N PHE A 33 -1.48 -1.96 35.58
CA PHE A 33 -1.74 -3.37 35.87
C PHE A 33 -2.48 -4.10 34.74
N ASN A 34 -3.37 -3.42 34.02
CA ASN A 34 -4.04 -3.98 32.82
C ASN A 34 -3.09 -4.22 31.62
N LEU A 35 -1.86 -3.69 31.67
CA LEU A 35 -0.83 -3.84 30.63
C LEU A 35 0.35 -4.72 31.10
N ARG A 36 0.54 -4.88 32.41
CA ARG A 36 1.71 -5.53 33.01
C ARG A 36 1.66 -7.06 33.02
N GLU A 37 0.47 -7.67 32.92
CA GLU A 37 0.34 -9.14 32.79
C GLU A 37 0.95 -9.72 31.50
N MET A 38 1.29 -8.89 30.51
CA MET A 38 1.87 -9.36 29.24
C MET A 38 3.40 -9.32 29.17
N TYR A 39 4.07 -8.59 30.07
CA TYR A 39 5.51 -8.36 29.97
C TYR A 39 6.16 -8.33 31.35
N GLU A 40 6.81 -9.43 31.73
CA GLU A 40 7.63 -9.54 32.94
C GLU A 40 8.75 -8.48 32.93
N PHE A 41 8.60 -7.40 33.70
CA PHE A 41 9.64 -6.40 33.86
C PHE A 41 9.90 -6.13 35.35
N THR A 42 11.18 -6.09 35.74
CA THR A 42 11.63 -5.61 37.07
C THR A 42 11.36 -4.10 37.21
N GLU A 43 11.13 -3.63 38.44
CA GLU A 43 10.55 -2.32 38.79
C GLU A 43 11.29 -1.07 38.28
N SER A 44 12.52 -1.18 37.74
CA SER A 44 13.36 -0.01 37.43
C SER A 44 13.33 0.50 35.98
N ASP A 45 12.79 -0.24 35.01
CA ASP A 45 12.98 0.05 33.57
C ASP A 45 11.67 0.07 32.77
N TRP A 46 10.60 0.66 33.32
CA TRP A 46 9.32 0.71 32.63
C TRP A 46 9.24 1.84 31.58
N GLY A 47 8.98 1.46 30.32
CA GLY A 47 8.66 2.37 29.22
C GLY A 47 7.18 2.33 28.85
N CYS A 48 6.54 3.48 28.63
CA CYS A 48 5.13 3.53 28.24
C CYS A 48 4.92 2.96 26.82
N PRO A 49 3.69 2.53 26.45
CA PRO A 49 3.42 1.95 25.13
C PRO A 49 3.85 2.83 23.95
N ASP A 50 3.68 4.15 24.07
CA ASP A 50 4.07 5.13 23.04
C ASP A 50 5.60 5.24 22.87
N CYS A 51 6.36 4.92 23.92
CA CYS A 51 7.81 4.90 23.90
C CYS A 51 8.37 3.49 23.63
N ASN A 52 7.65 2.43 23.99
CA ASN A 52 8.05 1.05 23.74
C ASN A 52 7.92 0.68 22.25
N ASP A 53 6.97 1.28 21.53
CA ASP A 53 6.88 1.17 20.06
C ASP A 53 8.10 1.80 19.34
N LYS A 54 8.82 2.71 20.02
CA LYS A 54 10.06 3.34 19.53
C LYS A 54 11.33 2.55 19.88
N ASN A 55 11.22 1.52 20.71
CA ASN A 55 12.33 0.60 21.04
C ASN A 55 12.36 -0.64 20.12
N ASN A 56 11.68 -0.63 18.97
CA ASN A 56 11.94 -1.62 17.94
C ASN A 56 13.38 -1.41 17.42
N PRO A 57 14.29 -2.40 17.55
CA PRO A 57 15.70 -2.27 17.18
C PRO A 57 15.96 -2.03 15.68
N ASN A 58 14.92 -1.89 14.86
CA ASN A 58 15.01 -1.52 13.45
C ASN A 58 14.98 -0.01 13.15
N GLN A 59 15.15 0.87 14.15
CA GLN A 59 15.33 2.31 13.95
C GLN A 59 16.50 2.92 14.75
N GLN A 60 17.63 2.22 14.89
CA GLN A 60 18.86 2.82 15.40
C GLN A 60 19.83 3.17 14.27
N GLY A 61 19.99 4.47 14.06
CA GLY A 61 21.02 5.07 13.23
C GLY A 61 21.51 6.39 13.83
N ALA A 62 21.88 6.39 15.12
CA ALA A 62 22.68 7.38 15.88
C ALA A 62 22.32 7.21 17.38
N VAL A 63 23.16 7.02 18.40
CA VAL A 63 24.59 7.17 18.75
C VAL A 63 24.79 6.37 20.07
N ALA A 64 25.96 5.83 20.48
CA ALA A 64 27.15 6.48 21.04
C ALA A 64 28.19 5.39 21.40
N ALA A 65 29.52 5.62 21.43
CA ALA A 65 30.22 6.21 22.58
C ALA A 65 31.67 6.67 22.28
N ALA A 66 32.15 7.57 23.15
CA ALA A 66 33.44 8.25 23.30
C ALA A 66 34.72 7.45 22.95
N THR A 67 35.87 8.04 22.57
CA THR A 67 36.63 9.12 23.24
C THR A 67 37.81 9.62 22.36
N ALA A 68 38.25 10.87 22.59
CA ALA A 68 39.63 11.42 22.41
C ALA A 68 39.90 12.50 21.33
N THR A 69 40.20 13.70 21.86
CA THR A 69 41.17 14.76 21.45
C THR A 69 40.94 15.63 20.20
N ALA A 70 40.54 16.88 20.49
CA ALA A 70 41.09 18.18 20.08
C ALA A 70 41.68 18.37 18.67
N GLU A 71 41.08 19.25 17.86
CA GLU A 71 41.52 20.64 17.57
C GLU A 71 40.73 21.24 16.39
N GLY A 72 40.16 22.44 16.58
CA GLY A 72 40.19 23.51 15.56
C GLY A 72 39.05 23.70 14.55
N ILE A 73 38.41 24.90 14.67
CA ILE A 73 37.95 25.82 13.59
C ILE A 73 36.48 25.72 13.08
N ASN A 74 35.58 26.45 13.76
CA ASN A 74 34.71 27.54 13.28
C ASN A 74 34.10 27.53 11.84
N MET A 75 32.76 27.51 11.70
CA MET A 75 31.89 28.69 11.44
C MET A 75 30.43 28.36 11.02
N LEU A 76 29.52 29.24 11.49
CA LEU A 76 28.11 29.60 11.15
C LEU A 76 27.49 29.02 9.85
N GLY A 77 26.18 28.78 9.71
CA GLY A 77 24.99 29.08 10.49
C GLY A 77 23.71 28.93 9.62
N THR A 78 22.56 28.70 10.28
CA THR A 78 21.16 28.99 9.88
C THR A 78 20.49 28.28 8.67
N ALA A 79 19.52 27.42 8.99
CA ALA A 79 18.26 27.20 8.24
C ALA A 79 17.17 28.18 8.77
N PRO A 80 15.84 28.10 8.48
CA PRO A 80 14.99 27.33 7.52
C PRO A 80 13.93 28.29 6.84
N PRO A 81 12.65 27.98 6.44
CA PRO A 81 11.89 26.71 6.47
C PRO A 81 10.85 26.39 5.34
N ASN A 82 10.33 25.14 5.44
CA ASN A 82 8.96 24.63 5.20
C ASN A 82 8.38 24.50 3.77
N ASN A 83 7.89 23.30 3.41
CA ASN A 83 6.56 22.85 3.86
C ASN A 83 6.29 21.34 3.65
N SER A 84 5.39 20.88 4.52
CA SER A 84 4.89 19.55 4.84
C SER A 84 3.89 18.92 3.84
N SER A 85 3.84 17.59 3.80
CA SER A 85 2.60 16.84 3.56
C SER A 85 2.69 15.38 4.05
N THR A 86 1.90 15.16 5.10
CA THR A 86 1.53 13.97 5.86
C THR A 86 0.98 12.82 5.02
N SER A 87 1.42 11.58 5.26
CA SER A 87 0.77 10.36 4.79
C SER A 87 0.16 9.58 5.96
N SER A 88 -1.17 9.51 5.97
CA SER A 88 -2.02 8.92 7.01
C SER A 88 -2.10 7.40 6.92
N SER A 89 -1.96 6.72 8.06
CA SER A 89 -2.13 5.28 8.29
C SER A 89 -3.60 4.84 8.15
N SER A 90 -3.90 4.01 7.13
CA SER A 90 -5.25 3.50 6.85
C SER A 90 -5.77 2.43 7.84
N GLY A 91 -5.02 2.10 8.90
CA GLY A 91 -5.36 1.06 9.88
C GLY A 91 -6.33 1.50 10.98
N ASP A 92 -6.31 2.79 11.34
CA ASP A 92 -7.04 3.34 12.50
C ASP A 92 -8.55 3.47 12.27
N THR A 93 -9.02 3.28 11.03
CA THR A 93 -10.41 3.60 10.66
C THR A 93 -11.40 2.45 10.89
N MET A 94 -10.97 1.18 10.91
CA MET A 94 -11.91 0.04 10.99
C MET A 94 -12.41 -0.20 12.41
N VAL A 95 -11.51 -0.17 13.39
CA VAL A 95 -11.84 -0.34 14.81
C VAL A 95 -12.71 0.81 15.30
N ALA A 96 -12.37 2.05 14.92
CA ALA A 96 -13.17 3.24 15.23
C ALA A 96 -14.61 3.14 14.70
N LYS A 97 -14.80 2.62 13.48
CA LYS A 97 -16.14 2.40 12.90
C LYS A 97 -16.93 1.30 13.62
N ILE A 98 -16.27 0.26 14.15
CA ILE A 98 -16.93 -0.79 14.94
C ILE A 98 -17.42 -0.24 16.29
N LEU A 99 -16.58 0.56 16.96
CA LEU A 99 -16.93 1.21 18.23
C LEU A 99 -18.09 2.20 18.05
N ALA A 100 -18.11 2.97 16.96
CA ALA A 100 -19.20 3.87 16.64
C ALA A 100 -20.55 3.15 16.45
N ILE A 101 -20.56 1.95 15.83
CA ILE A 101 -21.78 1.14 15.69
C ILE A 101 -22.25 0.59 17.04
N GLN A 102 -21.33 0.25 17.96
CA GLN A 102 -21.71 -0.25 19.28
C GLN A 102 -22.32 0.85 20.16
N ALA A 103 -21.81 2.07 20.03
CA ALA A 103 -22.26 3.24 20.78
C ALA A 103 -23.58 3.85 20.27
N ASP A 104 -24.08 3.47 19.09
CA ASP A 104 -25.30 4.02 18.50
C ASP A 104 -26.56 3.50 19.22
N PRO A 105 -27.30 4.34 19.98
CA PRO A 105 -28.49 3.92 20.71
C PRO A 105 -29.73 3.76 19.81
N SER A 106 -29.67 4.22 18.55
CA SER A 106 -30.78 4.12 17.60
C SER A 106 -30.90 2.74 16.94
N LEU A 107 -29.92 1.87 17.15
CA LEU A 107 -29.85 0.56 16.52
C LEU A 107 -30.16 -0.56 17.50
N THR A 108 -30.95 -1.53 17.04
CA THR A 108 -31.10 -2.81 17.74
C THR A 108 -29.79 -3.60 17.71
N GLU A 109 -29.60 -4.52 18.67
CA GLU A 109 -28.40 -5.38 18.69
C GLU A 109 -28.26 -6.24 17.42
N GLU A 110 -29.38 -6.58 16.77
CA GLU A 110 -29.42 -7.27 15.48
C GLU A 110 -28.91 -6.37 14.34
N GLU A 111 -29.28 -5.09 14.31
CA GLU A 111 -28.81 -4.14 13.31
C GLU A 111 -27.35 -3.74 13.52
N LYS A 112 -26.92 -3.57 14.78
CA LYS A 112 -25.50 -3.35 15.10
C LYS A 112 -24.68 -4.54 14.64
N ALA A 113 -25.15 -5.76 14.89
CA ALA A 113 -24.51 -6.98 14.40
C ALA A 113 -24.38 -7.01 12.86
N ARG A 114 -25.45 -6.65 12.14
CA ARG A 114 -25.45 -6.57 10.67
C ARG A 114 -24.46 -5.53 10.16
N LYS A 115 -24.47 -4.31 10.70
CA LYS A 115 -23.56 -3.23 10.28
C LYS A 115 -22.09 -3.58 10.56
N ARG A 116 -21.77 -4.19 11.71
CA ARG A 116 -20.42 -4.68 12.00
C ARG A 116 -19.96 -5.73 10.99
N GLN A 117 -20.85 -6.65 10.64
CA GLN A 117 -20.57 -7.68 9.63
C GLN A 117 -20.32 -7.07 8.25
N GLU A 118 -21.02 -6.00 7.89
CA GLU A 118 -20.82 -5.31 6.62
C GLU A 118 -19.44 -4.63 6.56
N LEU A 119 -19.02 -3.94 7.62
CA LEU A 119 -17.69 -3.31 7.71
C LEU A 119 -16.53 -4.30 7.58
N LEU A 120 -16.66 -5.48 8.18
CA LEU A 120 -15.64 -6.52 8.09
C LEU A 120 -15.52 -7.14 6.69
N GLY A 121 -16.50 -6.89 5.82
CA GLY A 121 -16.65 -7.53 4.52
C GLY A 121 -15.69 -7.11 3.45
N GLY A 122 -15.27 -5.84 3.41
CA GLY A 122 -14.59 -5.29 2.25
C GLY A 122 -15.47 -5.32 0.98
N ASN A 123 -15.43 -4.28 0.18
CA ASN A 123 -16.07 -4.28 -1.14
C ASN A 123 -15.00 -4.64 -2.19
N GLU A 124 -14.50 -5.87 -2.18
CA GLU A 124 -13.54 -6.35 -3.19
C GLU A 124 -14.26 -7.25 -4.21
N LYS A 125 -14.69 -6.65 -5.32
CA LYS A 125 -15.13 -7.39 -6.50
C LYS A 125 -13.91 -8.02 -7.19
N GLY A 126 -13.71 -9.31 -6.94
CA GLY A 126 -13.25 -10.30 -7.93
C GLY A 126 -11.77 -10.28 -8.35
N LYS A 127 -10.97 -11.18 -7.76
CA LYS A 127 -9.77 -11.83 -8.37
C LYS A 127 -9.57 -13.28 -7.87
N GLY A 128 -10.62 -14.08 -7.88
CA GLY A 128 -10.66 -15.37 -7.17
C GLY A 128 -9.93 -16.57 -7.78
N LYS A 129 -8.93 -16.45 -8.68
CA LYS A 129 -8.19 -17.63 -9.20
C LYS A 129 -6.67 -17.58 -9.01
N GLU A 130 -6.00 -16.48 -9.35
CA GLU A 130 -4.55 -16.34 -9.11
C GLU A 130 -4.23 -16.22 -7.62
N GLU A 131 -5.07 -15.50 -6.87
CA GLU A 131 -4.90 -15.27 -5.43
C GLU A 131 -5.03 -16.57 -4.62
N THR A 132 -5.92 -17.47 -5.06
CA THR A 132 -6.16 -18.76 -4.40
C THR A 132 -4.93 -19.67 -4.40
N VAL A 133 -4.25 -19.78 -5.54
CA VAL A 133 -3.04 -20.60 -5.72
C VAL A 133 -1.86 -20.02 -4.93
N ALA A 134 -1.82 -18.69 -4.83
CA ALA A 134 -0.74 -17.98 -4.15
C ALA A 134 -0.80 -18.15 -2.61
N LEU A 135 -2.00 -18.11 -2.02
CA LEU A 135 -2.20 -18.28 -0.58
C LEU A 135 -2.02 -19.73 -0.09
N THR A 136 -2.43 -20.72 -0.87
CA THR A 136 -2.20 -22.15 -0.54
C THR A 136 -0.71 -22.49 -0.58
N ALA A 137 0.02 -22.00 -1.57
CA ALA A 137 1.47 -22.15 -1.64
C ALA A 137 2.21 -21.41 -0.50
N ALA A 138 1.68 -20.27 -0.03
CA ALA A 138 2.31 -19.45 1.01
C ALA A 138 2.16 -19.97 2.44
N SER A 139 1.02 -20.60 2.71
CA SER A 139 0.60 -21.00 4.06
C SER A 139 0.96 -22.45 4.35
N GLY A 140 1.20 -23.28 3.34
CA GLY A 140 1.34 -24.73 3.49
C GLY A 140 0.03 -25.44 3.88
N ASP A 141 -0.95 -24.68 4.37
CA ASP A 141 -2.21 -25.18 4.91
C ASP A 141 -3.35 -24.99 3.90
N GLU A 142 -3.91 -26.11 3.42
CA GLU A 142 -5.17 -26.14 2.67
C GLU A 142 -6.39 -25.67 3.52
N ASN A 143 -6.16 -25.35 4.80
CA ASN A 143 -7.15 -25.03 5.81
C ASN A 143 -7.93 -23.72 5.56
N PHE A 144 -7.49 -22.87 4.62
CA PHE A 144 -8.17 -21.61 4.32
C PHE A 144 -9.07 -21.66 3.08
N ASN A 145 -9.27 -22.83 2.47
CA ASN A 145 -10.10 -22.96 1.28
C ASN A 145 -11.55 -23.30 1.63
N CYS A 146 -12.47 -22.66 0.93
CA CYS A 146 -13.88 -23.02 1.00
C CYS A 146 -14.14 -24.27 0.16
N CYS A 147 -14.72 -25.31 0.77
CA CYS A 147 -15.03 -26.57 0.08
C CYS A 147 -16.15 -26.49 -0.98
N ILE A 148 -16.81 -25.33 -1.14
CA ILE A 148 -17.88 -25.13 -2.13
C ILE A 148 -17.36 -24.39 -3.36
N CYS A 149 -16.70 -23.24 -3.17
CA CYS A 149 -16.17 -22.46 -4.29
C CYS A 149 -14.71 -22.75 -4.60
N PHE A 150 -14.03 -23.55 -3.77
CA PHE A 150 -12.61 -23.92 -3.86
C PHE A 150 -11.65 -22.72 -3.83
N ASN A 151 -12.14 -21.56 -3.40
CA ASN A 151 -11.35 -20.35 -3.23
C ASN A 151 -11.00 -20.13 -1.75
N VAL A 152 -10.01 -19.27 -1.50
CA VAL A 152 -9.71 -18.79 -0.15
C VAL A 152 -10.98 -18.20 0.45
N LEU A 153 -11.24 -18.53 1.72
CA LEU A 153 -12.44 -18.16 2.42
C LEU A 153 -12.66 -16.64 2.40
N ASP A 154 -13.77 -16.23 1.81
CA ASP A 154 -14.27 -14.87 1.84
C ASP A 154 -15.41 -14.76 2.86
N ARG A 155 -15.24 -13.87 3.83
CA ARG A 155 -16.12 -13.74 5.01
C ARG A 155 -16.42 -15.11 5.63
N PRO A 156 -15.39 -15.82 6.14
CA PRO A 156 -15.54 -17.18 6.66
C PRO A 156 -16.59 -17.28 7.76
N VAL A 157 -17.39 -18.33 7.72
CA VAL A 157 -18.32 -18.75 8.78
C VAL A 157 -17.91 -20.15 9.22
N SER A 158 -17.75 -20.34 10.53
CA SER A 158 -17.43 -21.63 11.12
C SER A 158 -18.69 -22.30 11.63
N THR A 159 -18.99 -23.48 11.12
CA THR A 159 -20.09 -24.32 11.62
C THR A 159 -19.73 -24.90 12.99
N PRO A 160 -20.71 -25.34 13.82
CA PRO A 160 -20.42 -25.96 15.11
C PRO A 160 -19.63 -27.27 15.00
N CYS A 161 -19.65 -27.89 13.82
CA CYS A 161 -18.83 -29.05 13.51
C CYS A 161 -17.41 -28.70 13.02
N GLY A 162 -17.00 -27.42 13.07
CA GLY A 162 -15.65 -26.97 12.77
C GLY A 162 -15.35 -26.70 11.29
N HIS A 163 -16.30 -26.87 10.38
CA HIS A 163 -16.09 -26.62 8.95
C HIS A 163 -16.23 -25.14 8.63
N ASN A 164 -15.32 -24.64 7.80
CA ASN A 164 -15.25 -23.23 7.42
C ASN A 164 -15.70 -23.05 5.97
N LEU A 165 -16.62 -22.11 5.76
CA LEU A 165 -17.24 -21.82 4.46
C LEU A 165 -17.29 -20.31 4.25
N CYS A 166 -17.26 -19.84 2.99
CA CYS A 166 -17.58 -18.44 2.72
C CYS A 166 -19.02 -18.16 3.16
N LEU A 167 -19.31 -16.97 3.69
CA LEU A 167 -20.67 -16.60 4.11
C LEU A 167 -21.69 -16.83 2.98
N ASN A 168 -21.36 -16.40 1.76
CA ASN A 168 -22.23 -16.57 0.61
C ASN A 168 -22.44 -18.07 0.28
N CYS A 169 -21.38 -18.87 0.31
CA CYS A 169 -21.44 -20.31 0.08
C CYS A 169 -22.28 -21.03 1.14
N PHE A 170 -22.15 -20.65 2.41
CA PHE A 170 -22.95 -21.18 3.51
C PHE A 170 -24.43 -20.87 3.34
N VAL A 171 -24.79 -19.60 3.14
CA VAL A 171 -26.19 -19.17 2.96
C VAL A 171 -26.81 -19.83 1.73
N GLN A 172 -26.08 -19.89 0.62
CA GLN A 172 -26.57 -20.51 -0.61
C GLN A 172 -26.74 -22.02 -0.47
N SER A 173 -25.86 -22.69 0.27
CA SER A 173 -25.97 -24.13 0.55
C SER A 173 -27.25 -24.45 1.34
N LEU A 174 -27.54 -23.69 2.40
CA LEU A 174 -28.77 -23.88 3.20
C LEU A 174 -30.04 -23.61 2.38
N LYS A 175 -30.02 -22.59 1.52
CA LYS A 175 -31.15 -22.29 0.62
C LYS A 175 -31.40 -23.41 -0.39
N LYS A 176 -30.34 -23.97 -0.99
CA LYS A 176 -30.44 -25.02 -2.01
C LYS A 176 -30.82 -26.39 -1.44
N SER A 177 -30.29 -26.75 -0.27
CA SER A 177 -30.57 -28.05 0.34
C SER A 177 -31.96 -28.13 0.97
N GLY A 178 -32.56 -26.99 1.32
CA GLY A 178 -33.80 -26.92 2.09
C GLY A 178 -33.68 -27.49 3.52
N LYS A 179 -32.48 -27.89 3.94
CA LYS A 179 -32.21 -28.55 5.22
C LYS A 179 -31.06 -27.85 5.94
N ARG A 180 -31.16 -27.76 7.27
CA ARG A 180 -30.14 -27.12 8.13
C ARG A 180 -28.99 -28.09 8.42
N ASN A 181 -28.26 -28.52 7.39
CA ASN A 181 -27.14 -29.44 7.54
C ASN A 181 -25.86 -28.82 6.97
N CYS A 182 -24.72 -29.13 7.60
CA CYS A 182 -23.41 -28.76 7.10
C CYS A 182 -23.17 -29.41 5.72
N PRO A 183 -22.72 -28.67 4.70
CA PRO A 183 -22.46 -29.22 3.37
C PRO A 183 -21.30 -30.23 3.33
N VAL A 184 -20.44 -30.25 4.36
CA VAL A 184 -19.28 -31.14 4.41
C VAL A 184 -19.62 -32.44 5.13
N CYS A 185 -19.99 -32.36 6.41
CA CYS A 185 -20.21 -33.55 7.24
C CYS A 185 -21.69 -33.85 7.55
N ARG A 186 -22.63 -33.05 7.04
CA ARG A 186 -24.08 -33.20 7.24
C ARG A 186 -24.59 -33.02 8.69
N ASN A 187 -23.75 -32.64 9.64
CA ASN A 187 -24.18 -32.29 10.99
C ASN A 187 -25.21 -31.15 11.00
N LEU A 188 -26.13 -31.17 11.97
CA LEU A 188 -27.19 -30.17 12.09
C LEU A 188 -26.62 -28.77 12.39
N ILE A 189 -27.14 -27.76 11.69
CA ILE A 189 -26.85 -26.36 11.90
C ILE A 189 -27.96 -25.74 12.78
N PRO A 190 -27.63 -25.11 13.92
CA PRO A 190 -28.60 -24.45 14.78
C PRO A 190 -29.44 -23.40 14.04
N THR A 191 -30.71 -23.25 14.43
CA THR A 191 -31.66 -22.33 13.78
C THR A 191 -31.16 -20.88 13.84
N GLU A 192 -30.63 -20.47 14.99
CA GLU A 192 -30.11 -19.11 15.20
C GLU A 192 -28.93 -18.81 14.28
N MET A 193 -28.01 -19.77 14.11
CA MET A 193 -26.90 -19.62 13.17
C MET A 193 -27.37 -19.59 11.71
N ALA A 194 -28.38 -20.38 11.35
CA ALA A 194 -28.91 -20.40 9.99
C ALA A 194 -29.59 -19.07 9.62
N LYS A 195 -30.25 -18.40 10.57
CA LYS A 195 -30.85 -17.07 10.39
C LYS A 195 -29.79 -15.97 10.39
N GLN A 196 -28.84 -16.02 11.32
CA GLN A 196 -27.82 -14.98 11.50
C GLN A 196 -26.41 -15.59 11.60
N PRO A 197 -25.82 -16.03 10.48
CA PRO A 197 -24.46 -16.56 10.47
C PRO A 197 -23.47 -15.48 10.90
N ARG A 198 -22.56 -15.84 11.81
CA ARG A 198 -21.51 -14.95 12.32
C ARG A 198 -20.21 -15.20 11.57
N ILE A 199 -19.55 -14.12 11.14
CA ILE A 199 -18.24 -14.18 10.50
C ILE A 199 -17.20 -14.54 11.57
N ASN A 200 -16.36 -15.51 11.28
CA ASN A 200 -15.23 -15.86 12.11
C ASN A 200 -14.10 -14.83 11.90
N VAL A 201 -14.02 -13.87 12.82
CA VAL A 201 -13.01 -12.80 12.79
C VAL A 201 -11.59 -13.31 12.93
N THR A 202 -11.38 -14.39 13.68
CA THR A 202 -10.06 -15.02 13.84
C THR A 202 -9.56 -15.57 12.50
N LEU A 203 -10.44 -16.22 11.72
CA LEU A 203 -10.09 -16.66 10.37
C LEU A 203 -9.87 -15.48 9.42
N VAL A 204 -10.64 -14.39 9.54
CA VAL A 204 -10.39 -13.16 8.76
C VAL A 204 -8.99 -12.60 9.06
N ILE A 205 -8.62 -12.50 10.34
CA ILE A 205 -7.31 -12.02 10.78
C ILE A 205 -6.21 -12.97 10.29
N ALA A 206 -6.37 -14.28 10.49
CA ALA A 206 -5.39 -15.28 10.05
C ALA A 206 -5.17 -15.25 8.53
N ILE A 207 -6.25 -15.20 7.74
CA ILE A 207 -6.19 -15.08 6.28
C ILE A 207 -5.50 -13.78 5.88
N ARG A 208 -5.84 -12.65 6.50
CA ARG A 208 -5.18 -11.35 6.23
C ARG A 208 -3.70 -11.38 6.58
N SER A 209 -3.33 -11.93 7.73
CA SER A 209 -1.93 -12.09 8.14
C SER A 209 -1.16 -13.00 7.17
N ALA A 210 -1.76 -14.10 6.72
CA ALA A 210 -1.20 -14.97 5.70
C ALA A 210 -1.00 -14.21 4.38
N LYS A 211 -2.01 -13.47 3.91
CA LYS A 211 -1.93 -12.58 2.72
C LYS A 211 -0.79 -11.56 2.84
N MET A 212 -0.65 -10.92 4.00
CA MET A 212 0.40 -9.93 4.22
C MET A 212 1.80 -10.56 4.27
N SER A 213 1.93 -11.74 4.90
CA SER A 213 3.20 -12.49 4.92
C SER A 213 3.61 -12.96 3.54
N TRP A 214 2.64 -13.33 2.70
CA TRP A 214 2.85 -13.67 1.30
C TRP A 214 3.26 -12.45 0.49
N ASN A 215 2.53 -11.33 0.61
CA ASN A 215 2.89 -10.07 -0.03
C ASN A 215 4.29 -9.60 0.38
N ARG A 216 4.69 -9.75 1.66
CA ARG A 216 6.05 -9.41 2.11
C ARG A 216 7.12 -10.30 1.47
N ARG A 217 6.86 -11.61 1.38
CA ARG A 217 7.76 -12.57 0.70
C ARG A 217 7.84 -12.30 -0.82
N HIS A 218 6.74 -11.88 -1.44
CA HIS A 218 6.68 -11.52 -2.86
C HIS A 218 7.05 -10.07 -3.18
N LEU A 219 7.15 -9.17 -2.20
CA LEU A 219 7.77 -7.85 -2.37
C LEU A 219 9.30 -7.96 -2.37
N ASN A 220 9.85 -8.89 -1.57
CA ASN A 220 11.26 -9.28 -1.65
C ASN A 220 11.58 -10.20 -2.84
N GLN A 221 10.56 -10.71 -3.54
CA GLN A 221 10.68 -11.50 -4.77
C GLN A 221 9.78 -10.93 -5.88
N GLY A 222 9.54 -9.62 -5.86
CA GLY A 222 9.03 -8.95 -7.04
C GLY A 222 10.04 -9.16 -8.16
N PRO A 223 9.70 -8.97 -9.45
CA PRO A 223 10.77 -8.75 -10.41
C PRO A 223 11.63 -7.64 -9.81
N SER A 224 12.90 -7.92 -9.47
CA SER A 224 13.87 -6.86 -9.27
C SER A 224 13.76 -6.04 -10.55
N THR A 225 13.04 -4.92 -10.49
CA THR A 225 13.29 -3.90 -11.48
C THR A 225 14.64 -3.40 -11.04
N ASP A 226 15.69 -4.06 -11.54
CA ASP A 226 17.03 -3.49 -11.50
C ASP A 226 16.84 -2.10 -12.09
N TYR A 227 16.80 -1.12 -11.20
CA TYR A 227 16.61 0.26 -11.58
C TYR A 227 17.92 0.63 -12.23
N VAL A 228 17.96 0.47 -13.55
CA VAL A 228 19.13 0.87 -14.34
C VAL A 228 19.11 2.39 -14.35
N ARG A 229 20.11 2.98 -13.65
CA ARG A 229 20.31 4.43 -13.67
C ARG A 229 20.49 4.87 -15.11
N ASN A 230 20.11 6.11 -15.40
CA ASN A 230 20.18 6.60 -16.77
C ASN A 230 21.60 6.59 -17.33
N GLU A 231 22.62 6.85 -16.49
CA GLU A 231 24.03 6.79 -16.88
C GLU A 231 24.48 5.39 -17.34
N ASP A 232 23.86 4.34 -16.80
CA ASP A 232 24.25 2.94 -17.04
C ASP A 232 23.51 2.35 -18.27
N LYS A 233 22.62 3.11 -18.91
CA LYS A 233 21.92 2.68 -20.12
C LYS A 233 22.80 2.88 -21.37
N PRO A 234 22.68 2.00 -22.38
CA PRO A 234 23.34 2.23 -23.67
C PRO A 234 22.80 3.49 -24.34
N ASP A 235 23.62 4.09 -25.20
CA ASP A 235 23.26 5.29 -25.96
C ASP A 235 22.13 5.03 -26.98
N GLU A 236 21.94 3.78 -27.40
CA GLU A 236 20.90 3.39 -28.35
C GLU A 236 19.78 2.58 -27.68
N ALA A 237 18.63 2.50 -28.35
CA ALA A 237 17.56 1.59 -27.96
C ALA A 237 18.03 0.13 -28.00
N TYR A 238 17.62 -0.67 -27.02
CA TYR A 238 18.13 -2.03 -26.85
C TYR A 238 17.03 -3.01 -26.50
N THR A 239 17.18 -4.28 -26.90
CA THR A 239 16.29 -5.36 -26.49
C THR A 239 16.89 -6.09 -25.28
N THR A 240 16.03 -6.61 -24.41
CA THR A 240 16.45 -7.47 -23.30
C THR A 240 16.27 -8.94 -23.67
N GLU A 241 16.96 -9.86 -23.01
CA GLU A 241 16.76 -11.31 -23.17
C GLU A 241 15.29 -11.77 -22.96
N ARG A 242 14.50 -11.00 -22.20
CA ARG A 242 13.06 -11.23 -22.00
C ARG A 242 12.19 -10.88 -23.22
N ALA A 243 12.75 -10.21 -24.24
CA ALA A 243 12.00 -9.78 -25.42
C ALA A 243 11.52 -11.00 -26.22
N LYS A 244 10.20 -11.10 -26.40
CA LYS A 244 9.57 -12.24 -27.09
C LYS A 244 9.56 -12.09 -28.61
N LYS A 245 9.63 -10.85 -29.11
CA LYS A 245 9.67 -10.53 -30.54
C LYS A 245 11.00 -9.85 -30.86
N GLY A 246 11.57 -10.19 -32.01
CA GLY A 246 12.71 -9.47 -32.58
C GLY A 246 12.32 -8.06 -33.03
N GLY A 247 13.33 -7.23 -33.27
CA GLY A 247 13.16 -5.84 -33.67
C GLY A 247 12.77 -4.89 -32.53
N MET A 248 12.29 -3.70 -32.86
CA MET A 248 12.06 -2.60 -31.90
C MET A 248 10.74 -2.68 -31.12
N ALA A 249 9.86 -3.63 -31.43
CA ALA A 249 8.53 -3.75 -30.81
C ALA A 249 8.60 -4.03 -29.29
N ASN A 250 9.68 -4.66 -28.82
CA ASN A 250 9.94 -4.93 -27.41
C ASN A 250 11.25 -4.29 -26.93
N ALA A 251 11.78 -3.31 -27.68
CA ALA A 251 12.97 -2.57 -27.27
C ALA A 251 12.65 -1.60 -26.13
N LYS A 252 13.64 -1.39 -25.28
CA LYS A 252 13.68 -0.35 -24.27
C LYS A 252 14.38 0.88 -24.83
N SER A 253 13.99 2.04 -24.32
CA SER A 253 14.72 3.30 -24.57
C SER A 253 16.15 3.17 -24.06
N GLY A 254 17.10 3.67 -24.83
CA GLY A 254 18.44 3.93 -24.36
C GLY A 254 18.49 5.09 -23.35
N LYS A 255 19.70 5.60 -23.12
CA LYS A 255 20.01 6.74 -22.27
C LYS A 255 19.25 7.99 -22.69
N ILE A 256 18.63 8.66 -21.73
CA ILE A 256 18.07 10.00 -21.92
C ILE A 256 19.22 11.01 -21.91
N PHE A 257 19.29 11.87 -22.92
CA PHE A 257 20.36 12.85 -23.11
C PHE A 257 20.04 14.22 -22.49
N VAL A 258 18.80 14.41 -22.03
CA VAL A 258 18.31 15.68 -21.53
C VAL A 258 17.86 15.59 -20.07
N ASN A 259 18.01 16.66 -19.30
CA ASN A 259 17.61 16.70 -17.89
C ASN A 259 16.24 17.38 -17.66
N VAL A 260 15.33 17.24 -18.62
CA VAL A 260 13.94 17.68 -18.44
C VAL A 260 13.13 16.62 -17.71
N LYS A 261 12.17 17.09 -16.89
CA LYS A 261 11.18 16.21 -16.27
C LYS A 261 10.16 15.74 -17.31
N ASN A 262 9.45 14.64 -17.01
CA ASN A 262 8.40 14.11 -17.89
C ASN A 262 7.22 15.06 -18.10
N ASP A 263 7.02 16.00 -17.19
CA ASP A 263 5.95 17.01 -17.19
C ASP A 263 6.42 18.39 -17.68
N HIS A 264 7.63 18.50 -18.21
CA HIS A 264 8.20 19.72 -18.75
C HIS A 264 7.36 20.29 -19.90
N PHE A 265 7.05 21.59 -19.84
CA PHE A 265 6.37 22.32 -20.91
C PHE A 265 7.35 23.22 -21.67
N GLY A 266 7.16 23.30 -22.98
CA GLY A 266 7.95 24.16 -23.86
C GLY A 266 9.15 23.43 -24.50
N PRO A 267 10.01 24.18 -25.20
CA PRO A 267 11.15 23.62 -25.92
C PRO A 267 12.21 23.04 -24.98
N ILE A 268 13.01 22.13 -25.51
CA ILE A 268 14.19 21.59 -24.81
C ILE A 268 15.36 22.52 -25.11
N LEU A 269 15.66 23.42 -24.18
CA LEU A 269 16.72 24.42 -24.34
C LEU A 269 18.12 23.83 -24.08
N ALA A 270 19.16 24.58 -24.48
CA ALA A 270 20.57 24.23 -24.29
C ALA A 270 20.92 23.80 -22.87
N GLU A 271 20.35 24.46 -21.85
CA GLU A 271 20.57 24.15 -20.43
C GLU A 271 20.13 22.73 -20.02
N HIS A 272 19.21 22.13 -20.79
CA HIS A 272 18.73 20.78 -20.55
C HIS A 272 19.49 19.72 -21.33
N ASP A 273 20.23 20.11 -22.37
CA ASP A 273 21.05 19.22 -23.19
C ASP A 273 22.43 19.04 -22.58
N LEU A 274 22.61 17.91 -21.90
CA LEU A 274 23.81 17.62 -21.12
C LEU A 274 25.05 17.38 -21.97
N LYS A 275 24.92 17.18 -23.29
CA LYS A 275 26.02 16.75 -24.15
C LYS A 275 26.40 17.78 -25.20
N ARG A 276 25.43 18.32 -25.93
CA ARG A 276 25.73 19.28 -27.02
C ARG A 276 25.59 20.73 -26.56
N ASN A 277 24.89 20.98 -25.45
CA ASN A 277 24.58 22.32 -24.96
C ASN A 277 23.95 23.20 -26.06
N LEU A 278 23.12 22.59 -26.91
CA LEU A 278 22.39 23.26 -27.99
C LEU A 278 20.89 23.26 -27.70
N GLY A 279 20.40 22.18 -27.10
CA GLY A 279 18.97 21.91 -26.97
C GLY A 279 18.48 21.09 -28.15
N VAL A 280 17.16 21.06 -28.34
CA VAL A 280 16.53 20.45 -29.49
C VAL A 280 15.97 21.55 -30.38
N GLU A 281 16.49 21.67 -31.60
CA GLU A 281 16.06 22.68 -32.56
C GLU A 281 14.88 22.19 -33.42
N VAL A 282 14.07 23.15 -33.89
CA VAL A 282 12.98 22.85 -34.83
C VAL A 282 13.56 22.34 -36.14
N GLY A 283 13.09 21.19 -36.60
CA GLY A 283 13.59 20.53 -37.80
C GLY A 283 14.52 19.35 -37.54
N GLU A 284 14.90 19.11 -36.28
CA GLU A 284 15.60 17.87 -35.92
C GLU A 284 14.74 16.62 -36.17
N THR A 285 15.39 15.56 -36.63
CA THR A 285 14.74 14.29 -36.99
C THR A 285 15.39 13.11 -36.27
N TRP A 286 14.57 12.13 -35.89
CA TRP A 286 15.00 10.89 -35.25
C TRP A 286 14.52 9.68 -36.04
N GLY A 287 15.26 8.58 -36.00
CA GLY A 287 14.91 7.36 -36.74
C GLY A 287 13.67 6.65 -36.20
N ASN A 288 13.35 6.83 -34.92
CA ASN A 288 12.20 6.19 -34.26
C ASN A 288 11.74 6.93 -32.99
N ARG A 289 10.64 6.45 -32.42
CA ARG A 289 10.03 6.98 -31.18
C ARG A 289 10.91 6.84 -29.94
N LEU A 290 11.80 5.86 -29.89
CA LEU A 290 12.71 5.67 -28.75
C LEU A 290 13.82 6.72 -28.77
N GLU A 291 14.38 7.03 -29.94
CA GLU A 291 15.36 8.10 -30.11
C GLU A 291 14.76 9.48 -29.78
N CYS A 292 13.55 9.79 -30.29
CA CYS A 292 12.85 11.03 -29.95
C CYS A 292 12.62 11.15 -28.43
N ARG A 293 12.28 10.03 -27.77
CA ARG A 293 12.17 9.96 -26.31
C ARG A 293 13.48 10.26 -25.59
N GLN A 294 14.63 9.83 -26.12
CA GLN A 294 15.95 10.08 -25.51
C GLN A 294 16.27 11.57 -25.43
N TRP A 295 15.67 12.39 -26.30
CA TRP A 295 15.80 13.85 -26.35
C TRP A 295 14.68 14.59 -25.62
N GLY A 296 13.79 13.88 -24.91
CA GLY A 296 12.75 14.48 -24.06
C GLY A 296 11.64 15.23 -24.80
N VAL A 297 11.65 15.23 -26.14
CA VAL A 297 10.62 15.85 -26.99
C VAL A 297 9.26 15.16 -26.80
N HIS A 298 9.28 13.83 -26.72
CA HIS A 298 8.08 13.06 -26.48
C HIS A 298 8.38 11.75 -25.72
N PHE A 299 8.09 11.74 -24.41
CA PHE A 299 8.42 10.62 -23.53
C PHE A 299 7.63 9.31 -23.75
N PRO A 300 6.33 9.34 -24.08
CA PRO A 300 5.59 8.11 -24.37
C PRO A 300 6.16 7.38 -25.58
N GLN A 301 6.31 6.06 -25.49
CA GLN A 301 6.84 5.25 -26.60
C GLN A 301 5.77 4.93 -27.66
N ILE A 302 4.50 4.88 -27.26
CA ILE A 302 3.39 4.43 -28.09
C ILE A 302 2.32 5.52 -28.22
N LYS A 303 1.86 6.07 -27.09
CA LYS A 303 0.76 7.05 -27.05
C LYS A 303 1.09 8.27 -27.90
N GLY A 304 0.10 8.84 -28.59
CA GLY A 304 0.27 10.06 -29.38
C GLY A 304 0.36 11.34 -28.55
N ILE A 305 -0.27 11.35 -27.35
CA ILE A 305 -0.29 12.49 -26.43
C ILE A 305 0.58 12.17 -25.21
N ALA A 306 1.49 13.08 -24.87
CA ALA A 306 2.16 13.16 -23.57
C ALA A 306 1.43 14.21 -22.73
N GLY A 307 0.83 13.79 -21.61
CA GLY A 307 -0.02 14.67 -20.82
C GLY A 307 -0.50 14.06 -19.51
N GLN A 308 -0.91 14.92 -18.60
CA GLN A 308 -1.61 14.55 -17.37
C GLN A 308 -2.94 15.29 -17.32
N LYS A 309 -3.99 14.62 -16.82
CA LYS A 309 -5.36 15.16 -16.78
C LYS A 309 -5.43 16.51 -16.05
N ASP A 310 -4.67 16.67 -14.98
CA ASP A 310 -4.74 17.85 -14.10
C ASP A 310 -3.67 18.91 -14.42
N GLN A 311 -2.75 18.66 -15.35
CA GLN A 311 -1.64 19.57 -15.69
C GLN A 311 -1.65 20.02 -17.16
N GLY A 312 -2.25 19.25 -18.06
CA GLY A 312 -2.25 19.52 -19.50
C GLY A 312 -1.35 18.57 -20.29
N ALA A 313 -1.24 18.83 -21.60
CA ALA A 313 -0.44 18.04 -22.55
C ALA A 313 0.85 18.77 -22.93
N GLN A 314 1.99 18.12 -22.70
CA GLN A 314 3.32 18.67 -22.99
C GLN A 314 3.70 18.53 -24.47
N SER A 315 3.35 17.42 -25.10
CA SER A 315 3.62 17.19 -26.52
C SER A 315 2.65 16.20 -27.16
N VAL A 316 2.48 16.33 -28.48
CA VAL A 316 1.65 15.46 -29.31
C VAL A 316 2.44 15.00 -30.53
N ILE A 317 2.05 13.85 -31.09
CA ILE A 317 2.60 13.30 -32.33
C ILE A 317 1.50 13.14 -33.35
N LEU A 318 1.69 13.78 -34.51
CA LEU A 318 0.94 13.56 -35.73
C LEU A 318 1.57 12.39 -36.49
N SER A 319 0.87 11.26 -36.59
CA SER A 319 1.38 10.06 -37.26
C SER A 319 0.41 9.46 -38.28
N GLY A 320 -0.64 10.19 -38.67
CA GLY A 320 -1.66 9.72 -39.62
C GLY A 320 -2.44 8.50 -39.12
N GLY A 321 -2.61 8.37 -37.80
CA GLY A 321 -3.27 7.21 -37.18
C GLY A 321 -4.79 7.33 -37.09
N TYR A 322 -5.35 8.49 -37.42
CA TYR A 322 -6.78 8.79 -37.39
C TYR A 322 -7.17 9.46 -38.70
N GLU A 323 -8.30 9.02 -39.25
CA GLU A 323 -8.84 9.55 -40.51
C GLU A 323 -9.30 11.01 -40.37
N ASP A 324 -9.65 11.42 -39.14
CA ASP A 324 -10.13 12.76 -38.81
C ASP A 324 -8.99 13.77 -38.54
N ASP A 325 -7.72 13.34 -38.58
CA ASP A 325 -6.59 14.25 -38.41
C ASP A 325 -6.38 15.07 -39.70
N GLU A 326 -6.31 16.40 -39.58
CA GLU A 326 -6.01 17.31 -40.69
C GLU A 326 -4.73 18.10 -40.40
N ASP A 327 -3.79 18.15 -41.35
CA ASP A 327 -2.53 18.90 -41.23
C ASP A 327 -2.45 20.00 -42.30
N HIS A 328 -2.40 21.25 -41.85
CA HIS A 328 -2.28 22.45 -42.70
C HIS A 328 -0.96 23.19 -42.45
N GLY A 329 0.02 22.56 -41.78
CA GLY A 329 1.32 23.11 -41.45
C GLY A 329 1.30 24.05 -40.25
N GLU A 330 0.75 25.27 -40.42
CA GLU A 330 0.68 26.25 -39.33
C GLU A 330 -0.33 25.88 -38.23
N TRP A 331 -1.34 25.10 -38.60
CA TRP A 331 -2.35 24.57 -37.71
C TRP A 331 -2.77 23.18 -38.16
N PHE A 332 -3.35 22.42 -37.23
CA PHE A 332 -3.83 21.07 -37.48
C PHE A 332 -5.04 20.75 -36.61
N LEU A 333 -5.87 19.80 -37.04
CA LEU A 333 -6.89 19.15 -36.22
C LEU A 333 -6.35 17.81 -35.72
N TYR A 334 -6.52 17.56 -34.42
CA TYR A 334 -5.95 16.39 -33.76
C TYR A 334 -7.01 15.58 -33.03
N THR A 335 -7.03 14.28 -33.29
CA THR A 335 -7.94 13.34 -32.64
C THR A 335 -7.38 12.83 -31.32
N GLY A 336 -7.98 13.26 -30.21
CA GLY A 336 -7.65 12.75 -28.89
C GLY A 336 -8.19 11.33 -28.65
N ARG A 337 -7.37 10.43 -28.07
CA ARG A 337 -7.84 9.14 -27.53
C ARG A 337 -7.89 9.20 -26.01
N HIS A 338 -9.09 9.05 -25.43
CA HIS A 338 -9.24 8.77 -24.01
C HIS A 338 -8.66 7.39 -23.70
N VAL A 339 -7.73 7.32 -22.75
CA VAL A 339 -7.25 6.06 -22.15
C VAL A 339 -7.51 6.11 -20.66
#